data_AF-B9TQB6-F1
#
_entry.id   AF-B9TQB6-F1
#
_cell.length_a   1.000
_cell.length_b   1.000
_cell.length_c   1.000
_cell.angle_alpha   90.00
_cell.angle_beta   90.00
_cell.angle_gamma   90.00
#
_symmetry.space_group_name_H-M   'P 1'
#
loop_
_entity.id
_entity.type
_entity.pdbx_description
1 polymer ?
#
loop_
_entity_poly.entity_id
_entity_poly.type
_entity_poly.pdbx_seq_one_letter_code
_entity_poly.pdbx_strand_id
1 'polypeptide(L)'
;MPYVFLGYLFQRTALKGKIVLLAWTGSFIAVTMVLLGIHVEQDMKNNLYGIPYLSFALALCLILAFMHFNSYLSRVKVIGPVFASLGQYSMGIMFLHMPVAVAMRNWLPTYGETIRFIAAVALSYGIARALDRFSLTRSIFLGAARPVAPSVRKIVSPVAT
;
A
#
# COMPACT_ATOMS: atom_id res chain seq x y z
N MET A 1 16.63 1.96 4.42
CA MET A 1 17.14 2.83 3.33
C MET A 1 17.32 2.19 1.95
N PRO A 2 17.60 0.88 1.76
CA PRO A 2 17.84 0.34 0.40
C PRO A 2 16.59 0.39 -0.50
N TYR A 3 15.40 0.17 0.06
CA TYR A 3 14.14 0.19 -0.71
C TYR A 3 13.79 1.56 -1.31
N VAL A 4 14.09 2.65 -0.60
CA VAL A 4 13.84 4.02 -1.08
C VAL A 4 14.76 4.34 -2.26
N PHE A 5 16.02 3.94 -2.16
CA PHE A 5 17.00 4.09 -3.25
C PHE A 5 16.61 3.26 -4.48
N LEU A 6 16.10 2.04 -4.27
CA LEU A 6 15.60 1.18 -5.35
C LEU A 6 14.41 1.82 -6.09
N GLY A 7 13.47 2.42 -5.36
CA GLY A 7 12.38 3.20 -5.94
C GLY A 7 12.86 4.44 -6.71
N TYR A 8 13.87 5.13 -6.20
CA TYR A 8 14.48 6.28 -6.87
C TYR A 8 15.18 5.89 -8.19
N LEU A 9 15.93 4.79 -8.19
CA LEU A 9 16.54 4.21 -9.39
C LEU A 9 15.49 3.81 -10.43
N PHE A 10 14.39 3.21 -9.98
CA PHE A 10 13.27 2.84 -10.84
C PHE A 10 12.66 4.06 -11.56
N GLN A 11 12.61 5.21 -10.87
CA GLN A 11 12.07 6.44 -11.45
C GLN A 11 12.97 7.04 -12.55
N ARG A 12 14.27 6.75 -12.55
CA ARG A 12 15.26 7.34 -13.48
C ARG A 12 15.65 6.45 -14.66
N THR A 13 15.35 5.16 -14.67
CA THR A 13 15.77 4.27 -15.75
C THR A 13 14.87 4.36 -16.98
N ALA A 14 15.46 4.28 -18.18
CA ALA A 14 14.73 4.20 -19.46
C ALA A 14 14.01 2.85 -19.64
N LEU A 15 14.25 1.89 -18.74
CA LEU A 15 13.71 0.52 -18.79
C LEU A 15 12.31 0.39 -18.19
N LYS A 16 11.65 1.50 -17.83
CA LYS A 16 10.31 1.49 -17.22
C LYS A 16 9.32 0.55 -17.93
N GLY A 17 9.26 0.61 -19.26
CA GLY A 17 8.33 -0.23 -20.03
C GLY A 17 8.63 -1.73 -19.89
N LYS A 18 9.90 -2.13 -19.99
CA LYS A 18 10.31 -3.55 -19.88
C LYS A 18 10.09 -4.09 -18.47
N ILE A 19 10.40 -3.28 -17.44
CA ILE A 19 10.25 -3.74 -16.05
C ILE A 19 8.77 -3.82 -15.67
N VAL A 20 7.94 -2.88 -16.13
CA VAL A 20 6.48 -2.96 -15.96
C VAL A 20 5.92 -4.21 -16.63
N LEU A 21 6.32 -4.51 -17.87
CA LEU A 21 5.90 -5.72 -18.56
C LEU A 21 6.29 -6.97 -17.76
N LEU A 22 7.55 -7.05 -17.31
CA LEU A 22 8.05 -8.16 -16.50
C LEU A 22 7.28 -8.30 -15.17
N ALA A 23 6.95 -7.20 -14.53
CA ALA A 23 6.15 -7.19 -13.30
C ALA A 23 4.74 -7.75 -13.52
N TRP A 24 4.07 -7.36 -14.62
CA TRP A 24 2.76 -7.90 -14.97
C TRP A 24 2.81 -9.38 -15.34
N THR A 25 3.78 -9.81 -16.14
CA THR A 25 3.94 -11.22 -16.49
C THR A 25 4.25 -12.06 -15.26
N GLY A 26 5.14 -11.58 -14.37
CA GLY A 26 5.44 -12.25 -13.11
C GLY A 26 4.23 -12.33 -12.18
N SER A 27 3.42 -11.27 -12.12
CA SER A 27 2.17 -11.27 -11.35
C SER A 27 1.15 -12.26 -11.91
N PHE A 28 1.02 -12.34 -13.23
CA PHE A 28 0.15 -13.30 -13.89
C PHE A 28 0.59 -14.75 -13.61
N ILE A 29 1.91 -15.02 -13.70
CA ILE A 29 2.48 -16.31 -13.31
C ILE A 29 2.16 -16.62 -11.85
N ALA A 30 2.35 -15.67 -10.92
CA ALA A 30 2.04 -15.87 -9.52
C ALA A 30 0.57 -16.27 -9.30
N VAL A 31 -0.37 -15.54 -9.93
CA VAL A 31 -1.81 -15.84 -9.82
C VAL A 31 -2.15 -17.21 -10.41
N THR A 32 -1.61 -17.54 -11.58
CA THR A 32 -1.84 -18.86 -12.20
C THR A 32 -1.29 -20.01 -11.36
N MET A 33 -0.12 -19.86 -10.74
CA MET A 33 0.44 -20.87 -9.82
C MET A 33 -0.49 -21.12 -8.62
N VAL A 34 -1.04 -20.05 -8.03
CA VAL A 34 -2.01 -20.16 -6.93
C VAL A 34 -3.29 -20.86 -7.38
N LEU A 35 -3.82 -20.53 -8.58
CA LEU A 35 -5.03 -21.17 -9.12
C LEU A 35 -4.82 -22.66 -9.44
N LEU A 36 -3.60 -23.07 -9.78
CA LEU A 36 -3.22 -24.47 -9.99
C LEU A 36 -2.92 -25.23 -8.68
N GLY A 37 -3.00 -24.57 -7.52
CA GLY A 37 -2.70 -25.17 -6.23
C GLY A 37 -1.21 -25.41 -5.99
N ILE A 38 -0.33 -24.73 -6.73
CA ILE A 38 1.12 -24.82 -6.51
C ILE A 38 1.47 -23.98 -5.29
N HIS A 39 1.92 -24.64 -4.22
CA HIS A 39 2.34 -23.97 -2.99
C HIS A 39 3.68 -23.24 -3.20
N VAL A 40 3.59 -21.95 -3.55
CA VAL A 40 4.74 -21.03 -3.60
C VAL A 40 4.88 -20.24 -2.29
N GLU A 41 3.95 -20.41 -1.35
CA GLU A 41 3.97 -19.77 -0.05
C GLU A 41 5.04 -20.36 0.87
N GLN A 42 5.65 -19.50 1.68
CA GLN A 42 6.56 -19.93 2.75
C GLN A 42 5.75 -19.97 4.04
N ASP A 43 5.40 -21.18 4.47
CA ASP A 43 4.71 -21.40 5.74
C ASP A 43 5.70 -21.93 6.78
N MET A 44 6.23 -21.01 7.59
CA MET A 44 7.14 -21.35 8.68
C MET A 44 6.45 -22.07 9.84
N LYS A 45 5.11 -21.98 9.96
CA LYS A 45 4.35 -22.64 11.03
C LYS A 45 4.26 -24.14 10.77
N ASN A 46 4.06 -24.52 9.52
CA ASN A 46 3.97 -25.92 9.10
C ASN A 46 5.29 -26.49 8.55
N ASN A 47 6.40 -25.76 8.70
CA ASN A 47 7.72 -26.15 8.18
C ASN A 47 7.75 -26.39 6.66
N LEU A 48 6.84 -25.73 5.93
CA LEU A 48 6.74 -25.77 4.47
C LEU A 48 7.56 -24.61 3.92
N TYR A 49 8.84 -24.88 3.69
CA TYR A 49 9.71 -23.97 2.97
C TYR A 49 9.44 -24.16 1.47
N GLY A 50 8.59 -23.31 0.90
CA GLY A 50 8.49 -23.15 -0.56
C GLY A 50 9.84 -22.73 -1.16
N ILE A 51 9.87 -22.32 -2.42
CA ILE A 51 11.12 -21.88 -3.07
C ILE A 51 11.37 -20.40 -2.71
N PRO A 52 12.19 -20.06 -1.71
CA PRO A 52 12.20 -18.73 -1.09
C PRO A 52 12.52 -17.60 -2.08
N TYR A 53 13.47 -17.83 -2.99
CA TYR A 53 13.84 -16.87 -4.02
C TYR A 53 12.72 -16.64 -5.04
N LEU A 54 11.96 -17.68 -5.38
CA LEU A 54 10.84 -17.57 -6.30
C LEU A 54 9.69 -16.81 -5.65
N SER A 55 9.33 -17.15 -4.42
CA SER A 55 8.28 -16.45 -3.66
C SER A 55 8.61 -14.97 -3.51
N PHE A 56 9.87 -14.66 -3.20
CA PHE A 56 10.35 -13.28 -3.12
C PHE A 56 10.27 -12.55 -4.48
N ALA A 57 10.72 -13.19 -5.57
CA ALA A 57 10.69 -12.59 -6.90
C ALA A 57 9.25 -12.33 -7.38
N LEU A 58 8.33 -13.27 -7.15
CA LEU A 58 6.92 -13.12 -7.48
C LEU A 58 6.26 -12.03 -6.63
N ALA A 59 6.56 -11.96 -5.32
CA ALA A 59 6.08 -10.89 -4.46
C ALA A 59 6.56 -9.51 -4.95
N LEU A 60 7.84 -9.41 -5.37
CA LEU A 60 8.38 -8.18 -5.95
C LEU A 60 7.65 -7.78 -7.25
N CYS A 61 7.40 -8.74 -8.14
CA CYS A 61 6.63 -8.51 -9.37
C CYS A 61 5.23 -7.99 -9.06
N LEU A 62 4.56 -8.59 -8.07
CA LEU A 62 3.21 -8.21 -7.64
C LEU A 62 3.19 -6.79 -7.05
N ILE A 63 4.16 -6.45 -6.20
CA ILE A 63 4.32 -5.10 -5.65
C ILE A 63 4.52 -4.08 -6.78
N LEU A 64 5.41 -4.35 -7.74
CA LEU A 64 5.67 -3.46 -8.86
C LEU A 64 4.45 -3.28 -9.77
N ALA A 65 3.74 -4.36 -10.06
CA ALA A 65 2.50 -4.30 -10.84
C ALA A 65 1.42 -3.48 -10.11
N PHE A 66 1.30 -3.66 -8.78
CA PHE A 66 0.35 -2.90 -7.96
C PHE A 66 0.72 -1.41 -7.88
N MET A 67 2.01 -1.08 -7.75
CA MET A 67 2.48 0.31 -7.82
C MET A 67 2.15 0.95 -9.16
N HIS A 68 2.40 0.23 -10.27
CA HIS A 68 2.03 0.68 -11.60
C HIS A 68 0.51 0.88 -11.71
N PHE A 69 -0.29 -0.09 -11.28
CA PHE A 69 -1.75 -0.01 -11.27
C PHE A 69 -2.26 1.20 -10.47
N ASN A 70 -1.74 1.42 -9.26
CA ASN A 70 -2.08 2.59 -8.44
C ASN A 70 -1.75 3.92 -9.13
N SER A 71 -0.72 3.97 -9.97
CA SER A 71 -0.39 5.16 -10.75
C SER A 71 -1.39 5.47 -11.87
N TYR A 72 -2.15 4.49 -12.36
CA TYR A 72 -3.30 4.72 -13.24
C TYR A 72 -4.52 5.11 -12.43
N LEU A 73 -4.76 4.42 -11.31
CA LEU A 73 -5.92 4.67 -10.46
C LEU A 73 -5.91 6.09 -9.90
N SER A 74 -4.73 6.63 -9.58
CA SER A 74 -4.57 8.01 -9.11
C SER A 74 -4.92 9.08 -10.15
N ARG A 75 -4.96 8.74 -11.45
CA ARG A 75 -5.40 9.66 -12.51
C ARG A 75 -6.92 9.81 -12.58
N VAL A 76 -7.66 8.89 -11.96
CA VAL A 76 -9.12 8.94 -11.92
C VAL A 76 -9.55 9.97 -10.88
N LYS A 77 -10.18 11.06 -11.33
CA LYS A 77 -10.53 12.23 -10.49
C LYS A 77 -11.32 11.88 -9.22
N VAL A 78 -12.17 10.85 -9.29
CA VAL A 78 -13.04 10.45 -8.17
C VAL A 78 -12.32 9.52 -7.19
N ILE A 79 -11.60 8.53 -7.71
CA ILE A 79 -11.01 7.45 -6.91
C ILE A 79 -9.69 7.89 -6.27
N GLY A 80 -8.90 8.69 -7.00
CA GLY A 80 -7.59 9.17 -6.54
C GLY A 80 -7.61 9.83 -5.15
N PRO A 81 -8.50 10.81 -4.89
CA PRO A 81 -8.59 11.46 -3.57
C PRO A 81 -8.95 10.51 -2.43
N VAL A 82 -9.83 9.53 -2.68
CA VAL A 82 -10.27 8.55 -1.68
C VAL A 82 -9.09 7.66 -1.26
N PHE A 83 -8.39 7.08 -2.23
CA PHE A 83 -7.23 6.24 -1.96
C PHE A 83 -6.05 7.03 -1.38
N ALA A 84 -5.86 8.29 -1.82
CA ALA A 84 -4.85 9.17 -1.22
C ALA A 84 -5.13 9.43 0.26
N SER A 85 -6.39 9.71 0.61
CA SER A 85 -6.81 9.86 2.01
C SER A 85 -6.62 8.57 2.80
N LEU A 86 -7.02 7.41 2.24
CA LEU A 86 -6.84 6.12 2.91
C LEU A 86 -5.36 5.81 3.17
N GLY A 87 -4.50 6.08 2.17
CA GLY A 87 -3.05 5.92 2.26
C GLY A 87 -2.42 6.84 3.31
N GLN A 88 -2.87 8.10 3.39
CA GLN A 88 -2.40 9.05 4.42
C GLN A 88 -2.66 8.54 5.85
N TYR A 89 -3.78 7.88 6.08
CA TYR A 89 -4.15 7.34 7.39
C TYR A 89 -3.78 5.87 7.60
N SER A 90 -3.12 5.22 6.63
CA SER A 90 -2.80 3.78 6.66
C SER A 90 -2.07 3.34 7.93
N MET A 91 -1.09 4.11 8.42
CA MET A 91 -0.39 3.79 9.68
C MET A 91 -1.34 3.85 10.89
N GLY A 92 -2.18 4.88 10.97
CA GLY A 92 -3.18 5.00 12.03
C GLY A 92 -4.18 3.84 12.01
N ILE A 93 -4.66 3.47 10.82
CA ILE A 93 -5.55 2.31 10.63
C ILE A 93 -4.85 1.03 11.06
N MET A 94 -3.61 0.80 10.62
CA MET A 94 -2.83 -0.39 10.97
C MET A 94 -2.63 -0.51 12.49
N PHE A 95 -2.41 0.59 13.19
CA PHE A 95 -2.30 0.57 14.65
C PHE A 95 -3.66 0.35 15.34
N LEU A 96 -4.70 1.04 14.88
CA LEU A 96 -6.01 1.05 15.55
C LEU A 96 -6.90 -0.14 15.21
N HIS A 97 -6.69 -0.82 14.07
CA HIS A 97 -7.62 -1.87 13.63
C HIS A 97 -7.66 -3.05 14.61
N MET A 98 -6.52 -3.44 15.20
CA MET A 98 -6.46 -4.56 16.14
C MET A 98 -7.20 -4.29 17.46
N PRO A 99 -6.94 -3.18 18.20
CA PRO A 99 -7.70 -2.87 19.41
C PRO A 99 -9.18 -2.61 19.12
N VAL A 100 -9.51 -1.98 17.99
CA VAL A 100 -10.91 -1.78 17.58
C VAL A 100 -11.58 -3.11 17.27
N ALA A 101 -10.94 -4.02 16.55
CA ALA A 101 -11.50 -5.34 16.23
C ALA A 101 -11.74 -6.18 17.50
N VAL A 102 -10.84 -6.09 18.48
CA VAL A 102 -11.02 -6.74 19.80
C VAL A 102 -12.19 -6.12 20.56
N ALA A 103 -12.30 -4.79 20.61
CA ALA A 103 -13.42 -4.12 21.24
C ALA A 103 -14.75 -4.53 20.55
N MET A 104 -14.80 -4.50 19.22
CA MET A 104 -15.99 -4.89 18.45
C MET A 104 -16.40 -6.34 18.66
N ARG A 105 -15.46 -7.26 18.91
CA ARG A 105 -15.77 -8.67 19.24
C ARG A 105 -16.69 -8.78 20.46
N ASN A 106 -16.48 -7.92 21.45
CA ASN A 106 -17.23 -7.95 22.70
C ASN A 106 -18.62 -7.31 22.55
N TRP A 107 -18.76 -6.30 21.68
CA TRP A 107 -20.01 -5.55 21.51
C TRP A 107 -20.94 -6.15 20.46
N LEU A 108 -20.38 -6.81 19.44
CA LEU A 108 -21.10 -7.33 18.27
C LEU A 108 -20.73 -8.81 18.01
N PRO A 109 -20.92 -9.73 18.97
CA PRO A 109 -20.51 -11.13 18.81
C PRO A 109 -21.31 -11.86 17.72
N THR A 110 -22.55 -11.43 17.46
CA THR A 110 -23.51 -12.11 16.58
C THR A 110 -23.34 -11.78 15.09
N TYR A 111 -22.52 -10.79 14.74
CA TYR A 111 -22.32 -10.39 13.34
C TYR A 111 -21.18 -11.18 12.70
N GLY A 112 -21.36 -11.54 11.42
CA GLY A 112 -20.37 -12.27 10.65
C GLY A 112 -18.99 -11.60 10.61
N GLU A 113 -17.93 -12.41 10.50
CA GLU A 113 -16.53 -11.96 10.56
C GLU A 113 -16.22 -10.84 9.55
N THR A 114 -16.77 -10.94 8.34
CA THR A 114 -16.59 -9.93 7.29
C THR A 114 -17.15 -8.57 7.69
N ILE A 115 -18.35 -8.54 8.29
CA ILE A 115 -19.00 -7.27 8.73
C ILE A 115 -18.16 -6.64 9.84
N ARG A 116 -17.68 -7.46 10.78
CA ARG A 116 -16.81 -6.99 11.87
C ARG A 116 -15.49 -6.44 11.33
N PHE A 117 -14.88 -7.09 10.34
CA PHE A 117 -13.67 -6.59 9.70
C PHE A 117 -13.89 -5.24 9.01
N ILE A 118 -14.93 -5.13 8.19
CA ILE A 118 -15.26 -3.88 7.47
C ILE A 118 -15.52 -2.76 8.47
N ALA A 119 -16.31 -3.03 9.52
CA ALA A 119 -16.64 -2.05 10.55
C ALA A 119 -15.41 -1.65 11.38
N ALA A 120 -14.52 -2.59 11.70
CA ALA A 120 -13.28 -2.28 12.41
C ALA A 120 -12.39 -1.36 11.59
N VAL A 121 -12.19 -1.65 10.30
CA VAL A 121 -11.41 -0.80 9.39
C VAL A 121 -12.04 0.58 9.23
N ALA A 122 -13.36 0.65 9.03
CA ALA A 122 -14.08 1.92 8.88
C ALA A 122 -14.00 2.78 10.15
N LEU A 123 -14.17 2.16 11.32
CA LEU A 123 -14.09 2.84 12.61
C LEU A 123 -12.65 3.30 12.90
N SER A 124 -11.65 2.46 12.64
CA SER A 124 -10.24 2.85 12.75
C SER A 124 -9.85 3.99 11.82
N TYR A 125 -10.36 4.02 10.59
CA TYR A 125 -10.19 5.15 9.68
C TYR A 125 -10.83 6.43 10.25
N GLY A 126 -12.05 6.34 10.78
CA GLY A 126 -12.74 7.46 11.43
C GLY A 126 -11.95 8.03 12.62
N ILE A 127 -11.45 7.16 13.49
CA ILE A 127 -10.62 7.54 14.63
C ILE A 127 -9.30 8.15 14.16
N ALA A 128 -8.60 7.53 13.21
CA ALA A 128 -7.34 8.06 12.66
C ALA A 128 -7.54 9.47 12.07
N ARG A 129 -8.63 9.69 11.33
CA ARG A 129 -8.99 11.00 10.79
C ARG A 129 -9.36 12.02 11.87
N ALA A 130 -10.00 11.59 12.96
CA ALA A 130 -10.30 12.46 14.10
C ALA A 130 -9.02 12.87 14.84
N LEU A 131 -8.09 11.93 15.04
CA LEU A 131 -6.79 12.18 15.69
C LEU A 131 -5.89 13.12 14.89
N ASP A 132 -6.02 13.15 13.57
CA ASP A 132 -5.27 14.07 12.70
C ASP A 132 -5.58 15.56 12.98
N ARG A 133 -6.72 15.85 13.63
CA ARG A 133 -7.08 17.21 14.03
C ARG A 133 -6.25 17.74 15.21
N PHE A 134 -5.63 16.87 16.00
CA PHE A 134 -4.83 17.26 17.16
C PHE A 134 -3.33 17.10 16.88
N SER A 135 -2.56 18.18 17.07
CA SER A 135 -1.13 18.22 16.73
C SER A 135 -0.28 17.19 17.50
N LEU A 136 -0.61 16.96 18.77
CA LEU A 136 0.08 16.02 19.65
C LEU A 136 -0.08 14.57 19.18
N THR A 137 -1.33 14.11 18.97
CA THR A 137 -1.61 12.75 18.52
C THR A 137 -1.12 12.51 17.11
N ARG A 138 -1.19 13.53 16.24
CA ARG A 138 -0.62 13.44 14.90
C ARG A 138 0.88 13.15 14.92
N SER A 139 1.66 13.85 15.74
CA SER A 139 3.11 13.62 15.83
C SER A 139 3.43 12.21 16.34
N ILE A 140 2.68 11.73 17.34
CA ILE A 140 2.90 10.42 17.97
C ILE A 140 2.49 9.25 17.05
N PHE A 141 1.33 9.35 16.39
CA PHE A 141 0.74 8.23 15.65
C PHE A 141 0.97 8.29 14.14
N LEU A 142 1.04 9.48 13.54
CA LEU A 142 1.15 9.68 12.10
C LEU A 142 2.56 10.14 11.67
N GLY A 143 3.42 10.46 12.65
CA GLY A 143 4.74 11.03 12.43
C GLY A 143 4.71 12.53 12.12
N ALA A 144 5.88 13.17 12.11
CA ALA A 144 6.00 14.56 11.70
C ALA A 144 5.54 14.73 10.25
N ALA A 145 4.73 15.75 9.99
CA ALA A 145 4.22 16.08 8.67
C ALA A 145 5.37 16.05 7.64
N ARG A 146 5.25 15.22 6.59
CA ARG A 146 6.13 15.37 5.43
C ARG A 146 5.93 16.80 4.92
N PRO A 147 7.00 17.61 4.76
CA PRO A 147 6.87 18.88 4.08
C PRO A 147 6.24 18.60 2.72
N VAL A 148 5.18 19.35 2.40
CA VAL A 148 4.56 19.33 1.08
C VAL A 148 5.68 19.52 0.08
N ALA A 149 5.92 18.52 -0.78
CA ALA A 149 6.95 18.60 -1.80
C ALA A 149 6.75 19.93 -2.55
N PRO A 150 7.79 20.75 -2.71
CA PRO A 150 7.63 22.05 -3.36
C PRO A 150 6.99 21.80 -4.71
N SER A 151 5.79 22.35 -4.88
CA SER A 151 5.09 22.37 -6.17
C SER A 151 6.13 22.78 -7.19
N VAL A 152 6.36 21.94 -8.21
CA VAL A 152 7.30 22.20 -9.31
C VAL A 152 6.99 23.59 -9.82
N ARG A 153 7.78 24.57 -9.36
CA ARG A 153 7.72 25.94 -9.83
C ARG A 153 8.07 25.81 -11.29
N LYS A 154 7.11 26.08 -12.18
CA LYS A 154 7.36 26.19 -13.61
C LYS A 154 8.62 27.04 -13.75
N ILE A 155 9.71 26.42 -14.17
CA ILE A 155 10.89 27.16 -14.62
C ILE A 155 10.40 27.84 -15.88
N VAL A 156 10.00 29.10 -15.73
CA VAL A 156 9.74 30.00 -16.84
C VAL A 156 11.06 30.09 -17.58
N SER A 157 11.14 29.49 -18.77
CA SER A 157 12.23 29.70 -19.70
C SER A 157 12.25 31.19 -20.09
N PRO A 158 13.37 31.92 -19.92
CA PRO A 158 13.51 33.17 -20.64
C PRO A 158 13.65 32.84 -22.12
N VAL A 159 12.63 33.21 -22.89
CA VAL A 159 12.75 33.38 -24.34
C VAL A 159 13.68 34.58 -24.52
N ALA A 160 14.90 34.32 -24.99
CA ALA A 160 15.79 35.33 -25.52
C ALA A 160 15.78 35.16 -27.05
N THR A 161 15.06 36.07 -27.71
CA THR A 161 15.20 36.42 -29.13
C THR A 161 15.85 37.78 -29.19
#